data_AF-M0CU38-F1
#
_entry.id   AF-M0CU38-F1
#
_cell.length_a   1.000
_cell.length_b   1.000
_cell.length_c   1.000
_cell.angle_alpha   90.00
_cell.angle_beta   90.00
_cell.angle_gamma   90.00
#
_symmetry.space_group_name_H-M   'P 1'
#
loop_
_entity.id
_entity.type
_entity.pdbx_description
1 polymer ?
#
loop_
_entity_poly.entity_id
_entity_poly.type
_entity_poly.pdbx_seq_one_letter_code
_entity_poly.pdbx_strand_id
1 'polypeptide(L)'
;MVEYRPGECNIGEAEQRRRALLGAVAALLTLGLVTWVFGFDGPWWALALAAFPLFGAAEGYFQTRFRFCTGFASLGIYDVSAGGNDRRRVTDDAARRADLRRAWQIHGYAAAVAVVGALFLFGVAALVSAS
;
A
#
# COMPACT_ATOMS: atom_id res chain seq x y z
N MET A 1 -12.25 21.79 5.12
CA MET A 1 -10.81 21.72 4.79
C MET A 1 -10.24 20.52 5.52
N VAL A 2 -9.34 19.75 4.89
CA VAL A 2 -8.63 18.66 5.56
C VAL A 2 -7.53 19.29 6.43
N GLU A 3 -7.42 18.85 7.67
CA GLU A 3 -6.43 19.36 8.63
C GLU A 3 -5.47 18.23 9.02
N TYR A 4 -4.22 18.57 9.31
CA TYR A 4 -3.26 17.61 9.80
C TYR A 4 -3.65 17.12 11.19
N ARG A 5 -3.67 15.80 11.36
CA ARG A 5 -3.94 15.13 12.64
C ARG A 5 -2.89 14.04 12.86
N PRO A 6 -2.01 14.17 13.87
CA PRO A 6 -0.95 13.20 14.10
C PRO A 6 -1.47 11.76 14.23
N GLY A 7 -0.90 10.84 13.47
CA GLY A 7 -1.28 9.43 13.44
C GLY A 7 -2.65 9.13 12.81
N GLU A 8 -3.36 10.15 12.31
CA GLU A 8 -4.70 10.00 11.77
C GLU A 8 -4.82 10.50 10.33
N CYS A 9 -4.28 11.68 10.01
CA CYS A 9 -4.35 12.26 8.67
C CYS A 9 -3.15 13.18 8.39
N ASN A 10 -2.42 12.91 7.30
CA ASN A 10 -1.29 13.74 6.87
C ASN A 10 -1.29 14.06 5.36
N ILE A 11 -2.34 13.67 4.63
CA ILE A 11 -2.48 13.93 3.18
C ILE A 11 -3.86 14.46 2.76
N GLY A 12 -3.84 15.42 1.83
CA GLY A 12 -5.00 15.98 1.16
C GLY A 12 -5.49 15.13 -0.03
N GLU A 13 -6.47 15.64 -0.78
CA GLU A 13 -7.14 14.90 -1.85
C GLU A 13 -6.21 14.52 -3.01
N ALA A 14 -5.34 15.44 -3.46
CA ALA A 14 -4.42 15.16 -4.56
C ALA A 14 -3.48 13.99 -4.24
N GLU A 15 -2.91 13.98 -3.02
CA GLU A 15 -2.04 12.89 -2.57
C GLU A 15 -2.82 11.58 -2.38
N GLN A 16 -4.07 11.61 -1.89
CA GLN A 16 -4.94 10.42 -1.83
C GLN A 16 -5.19 9.82 -3.21
N ARG A 17 -5.48 10.65 -4.23
CA ARG A 17 -5.65 10.19 -5.62
C ARG A 17 -4.36 9.57 -6.16
N ARG A 18 -3.21 10.16 -5.84
CA ARG A 18 -1.90 9.60 -6.24
C ARG A 18 -1.65 8.22 -5.62
N ARG A 19 -1.95 8.03 -4.33
CA ARG A 19 -1.81 6.70 -3.68
C ARG A 19 -2.82 5.68 -4.21
N ALA A 20 -4.04 6.11 -4.51
CA ALA A 20 -5.03 5.26 -5.16
C ALA A 20 -4.56 4.80 -6.56
N LEU A 21 -3.99 5.71 -7.37
CA LEU A 21 -3.44 5.37 -8.68
C LEU A 21 -2.26 4.40 -8.58
N LEU A 22 -1.32 4.65 -7.67
CA LEU A 22 -0.19 3.74 -7.45
C LEU A 22 -0.65 2.36 -6.98
N GLY A 23 -1.64 2.30 -6.08
CA GLY A 23 -2.25 1.05 -5.64
C GLY A 23 -2.95 0.31 -6.79
N ALA A 24 -3.66 1.04 -7.66
CA ALA A 24 -4.31 0.45 -8.83
C ALA A 24 -3.31 -0.11 -9.84
N VAL A 25 -2.21 0.59 -10.10
CA VAL A 25 -1.12 0.08 -10.96
C VAL A 25 -0.52 -1.18 -10.36
N ALA A 26 -0.26 -1.21 -9.06
CA ALA A 26 0.26 -2.40 -8.38
C ALA A 26 -0.74 -3.58 -8.42
N ALA A 27 -2.05 -3.31 -8.31
CA ALA A 27 -3.08 -4.33 -8.48
C ALA A 27 -3.11 -4.90 -9.90
N LEU A 28 -2.96 -4.05 -10.93
CA LEU A 28 -2.88 -4.49 -12.33
C LEU A 28 -1.62 -5.34 -12.59
N LEU A 29 -0.47 -4.97 -12.00
CA LEU A 29 0.75 -5.79 -12.08
C LEU A 29 0.56 -7.17 -11.42
N THR A 30 -0.12 -7.21 -10.27
CA THR A 30 -0.48 -8.48 -9.61
C THR A 30 -1.36 -9.33 -10.52
N LEU A 31 -2.42 -8.73 -11.09
CA LEU A 31 -3.32 -9.43 -12.00
C LEU A 31 -2.57 -9.98 -13.22
N GLY A 32 -1.73 -9.16 -13.87
CA GLY A 32 -0.94 -9.59 -15.02
C GLY A 32 -0.02 -10.77 -14.70
N LEU A 33 0.64 -10.76 -13.54
CA LEU A 33 1.48 -11.87 -13.08
C LEU A 33 0.67 -13.15 -12.87
N VAL A 34 -0.48 -13.06 -12.19
CA VAL A 34 -1.37 -14.20 -11.94
C VAL A 34 -1.93 -14.76 -13.25
N THR A 35 -2.40 -13.89 -14.15
CA THR A 35 -2.89 -14.27 -15.48
C THR A 35 -1.80 -14.96 -16.30
N TRP A 36 -0.56 -14.48 -16.24
CA TRP A 36 0.55 -15.12 -16.93
C TRP A 36 0.83 -16.53 -16.39
N VAL A 37 0.88 -16.71 -15.06
CA VAL A 37 1.11 -18.04 -14.46
C VAL A 37 0.00 -19.03 -14.83
N PHE A 38 -1.26 -18.66 -14.64
CA PHE A 38 -2.37 -19.61 -14.82
C PHE A 38 -2.89 -19.71 -16.26
N GLY A 39 -2.74 -18.67 -17.08
CA GLY A 39 -3.29 -18.61 -18.43
C GLY A 39 -2.29 -18.86 -19.55
N PHE A 40 -0.99 -18.83 -19.26
CA PHE A 40 0.09 -18.91 -20.25
C PHE A 40 1.27 -19.77 -19.77
N ASP A 41 0.98 -20.79 -18.95
CA ASP A 41 1.96 -21.78 -18.45
C ASP A 41 3.20 -21.14 -17.78
N GLY A 42 3.02 -20.00 -17.12
CA GLY A 42 4.09 -19.37 -16.35
C GLY A 42 4.52 -20.27 -15.18
N PRO A 43 5.78 -20.19 -14.75
CA PRO A 43 6.28 -21.06 -13.70
C PRO A 43 5.64 -20.74 -12.35
N TRP A 44 5.20 -21.79 -11.64
CA TRP A 44 4.47 -21.65 -10.36
C TRP A 44 5.23 -20.84 -9.29
N TRP A 45 6.56 -20.89 -9.28
CA TRP A 45 7.39 -20.15 -8.32
C TRP A 45 7.25 -18.63 -8.50
N ALA A 46 6.85 -18.15 -9.70
CA ALA A 46 6.65 -16.73 -9.96
C ALA A 46 5.50 -16.14 -9.13
N LEU A 47 4.59 -16.96 -8.59
CA LEU A 47 3.56 -16.50 -7.65
C LEU A 47 4.16 -15.93 -6.35
N ALA A 48 5.37 -16.31 -5.96
CA ALA A 48 6.07 -15.66 -4.85
C ALA A 48 6.31 -14.17 -5.12
N LEU A 49 6.53 -13.80 -6.38
CA LEU A 49 6.74 -12.41 -6.79
C LEU A 49 5.46 -11.58 -6.66
N ALA A 50 4.28 -12.20 -6.59
CA ALA A 50 3.00 -11.50 -6.43
C ALA A 50 2.89 -10.78 -5.08
N ALA A 51 3.66 -11.21 -4.07
CA ALA A 51 3.69 -10.55 -2.77
C ALA A 51 4.08 -9.05 -2.87
N PHE A 52 5.00 -8.70 -3.75
CA PHE A 52 5.47 -7.31 -3.90
C PHE A 52 4.40 -6.36 -4.47
N PRO A 53 3.78 -6.62 -5.64
CA PRO A 53 2.71 -5.77 -6.15
C PRO A 53 1.44 -5.88 -5.29
N LEU A 54 1.16 -7.00 -4.61
CA LEU A 54 0.09 -7.07 -3.61
C LEU A 54 0.33 -6.13 -2.44
N PHE A 55 1.57 -6.08 -1.91
CA PHE A 55 1.94 -5.13 -0.88
C PHE A 55 1.73 -3.69 -1.34
N GLY A 56 2.19 -3.36 -2.55
CA GLY A 56 1.99 -2.02 -3.14
C GLY A 56 0.50 -1.66 -3.32
N ALA A 57 -0.33 -2.61 -3.74
CA ALA A 57 -1.77 -2.42 -3.86
C ALA A 57 -2.42 -2.16 -2.49
N ALA A 58 -2.04 -2.95 -1.48
CA ALA A 58 -2.55 -2.81 -0.12
C ALA A 58 -2.08 -1.50 0.55
N GLU A 59 -0.82 -1.10 0.34
CA GLU A 59 -0.30 0.21 0.75
C GLU A 59 -1.14 1.35 0.16
N GLY A 60 -1.36 1.34 -1.16
CA GLY A 60 -2.19 2.34 -1.82
C GLY A 60 -3.61 2.40 -1.23
N TYR A 61 -4.22 1.23 -1.03
CA TYR A 61 -5.55 1.13 -0.42
C TYR A 61 -5.59 1.70 1.00
N PHE A 62 -4.71 1.25 1.90
CA PHE A 62 -4.71 1.68 3.30
C PHE A 62 -4.32 3.15 3.44
N GLN A 63 -3.33 3.63 2.70
CA GLN A 63 -2.93 5.04 2.73
C GLN A 63 -4.08 5.95 2.26
N THR A 64 -4.83 5.56 1.22
CA THR A 64 -6.03 6.31 0.79
C THR A 64 -7.17 6.19 1.81
N ARG A 65 -7.47 4.99 2.32
CA ARG A 65 -8.54 4.74 3.29
C ARG A 65 -8.36 5.53 4.58
N PHE A 66 -7.11 5.66 5.02
CA PHE A 66 -6.75 6.37 6.24
C PHE A 66 -6.34 7.81 6.00
N ARG A 67 -6.27 8.27 4.74
CA ARG A 67 -5.77 9.61 4.38
C ARG A 67 -4.41 9.89 5.02
N PHE A 68 -3.56 8.87 4.99
CA PHE A 68 -2.29 8.87 5.68
C PHE A 68 -1.20 8.25 4.81
N CYS A 69 -0.18 9.03 4.45
CA CYS A 69 0.99 8.58 3.73
C CYS A 69 2.11 8.16 4.69
N THR A 70 2.52 6.90 4.60
CA THR A 70 3.61 6.33 5.40
C THR A 70 4.96 6.95 5.06
N GLY A 71 5.20 7.26 3.78
CA GLY A 71 6.44 7.94 3.35
C GLY A 71 6.56 9.36 3.92
N PHE A 72 5.45 10.10 4.01
CA PHE A 72 5.44 11.43 4.63
C PHE A 72 5.72 11.36 6.12
N ALA A 73 5.14 10.39 6.83
CA ALA A 73 5.46 10.12 8.22
C ALA A 73 6.95 9.83 8.45
N SER A 74 7.56 8.99 7.60
CA SER A 74 9.00 8.69 7.67
C SER A 74 9.90 9.90 7.41
N LEU A 75 9.44 10.83 6.56
CA LEU A 75 10.14 12.09 6.27
C LEU A 75 9.86 13.20 7.30
N GLY A 76 8.93 12.99 8.24
CA GLY A 76 8.51 14.00 9.20
C GLY A 76 7.78 15.19 8.56
N ILE A 77 7.00 14.92 7.51
CA ILE A 77 6.24 15.92 6.76
C ILE A 77 4.77 15.55 6.64
N TYR A 78 3.95 16.52 6.23
CA TYR A 78 2.57 16.34 5.83
C TYR A 78 2.22 17.31 4.68
N ASP A 79 1.14 17.01 3.95
CA ASP A 79 0.56 17.91 2.95
C ASP A 79 -0.95 17.69 2.86
N VAL A 80 -1.72 18.52 3.56
CA VAL A 80 -3.19 18.46 3.58
C VAL A 80 -3.84 19.44 2.60
N SER A 81 -3.04 20.08 1.75
CA SER A 81 -3.54 20.99 0.73
C SER A 81 -4.35 20.22 -0.33
N ALA A 82 -5.29 20.91 -0.97
CA ALA A 82 -6.06 20.33 -2.06
C ALA A 82 -5.16 19.93 -3.25
N GLY A 83 -4.07 20.67 -3.48
CA GLY A 83 -3.17 20.50 -4.63
C GLY A 83 -2.00 19.53 -4.42
N GLY A 84 -1.66 19.17 -3.17
CA GLY A 84 -0.49 18.34 -2.86
C GLY A 84 0.85 19.07 -3.11
N ASN A 85 0.86 20.39 -2.91
CA ASN A 85 2.01 21.26 -3.18
C ASN A 85 2.39 22.17 -2.00
N ASP A 86 1.81 21.96 -0.81
CA ASP A 86 2.14 22.70 0.42
C ASP A 86 2.65 21.73 1.48
N ARG A 87 3.89 21.27 1.29
CA ARG A 87 4.55 20.37 2.23
C ARG A 87 4.98 21.13 3.47
N ARG A 88 4.56 20.63 4.63
CA ARG A 88 4.86 21.20 5.94
C ARG A 88 5.65 20.19 6.77
N ARG A 89 6.51 20.69 7.66
CA ARG A 89 7.26 19.85 8.60
C ARG A 89 6.44 19.62 9.87
N VAL A 90 6.53 18.42 10.42
CA VAL A 90 6.07 18.08 11.76
C VAL A 90 7.18 18.45 12.75
N THR A 91 6.99 19.50 13.53
CA THR A 91 8.00 19.99 14.48
C THR A 91 7.87 19.39 15.87
N ASP A 92 6.68 18.92 16.24
CA ASP A 92 6.43 18.27 17.52
C ASP A 92 6.88 16.79 17.50
N ASP A 93 7.69 16.40 18.48
CA ASP A 93 8.20 15.04 18.57
C ASP A 93 7.13 14.01 18.94
N ALA A 94 6.11 14.41 19.71
CA ALA A 94 5.01 13.49 20.03
C ALA A 94 4.18 13.17 18.79
N ALA A 95 3.91 14.18 17.95
CA ALA A 95 3.26 14.03 16.66
C ALA A 95 4.07 13.15 15.71
N ARG A 96 5.39 13.38 15.59
CA ARG A 96 6.26 12.55 14.76
C ARG A 96 6.27 11.09 15.20
N ARG A 97 6.29 10.82 16.51
CA ARG A 97 6.17 9.45 17.05
C ARG A 97 4.80 8.83 16.74
N ALA A 98 3.72 9.61 16.79
CA ALA A 98 2.38 9.13 16.43
C ALA A 98 2.31 8.76 14.94
N ASP A 99 2.88 9.60 14.07
CA ASP A 99 2.94 9.36 12.63
C ASP A 99 3.75 8.11 12.29
N LEU A 100 4.91 7.91 12.93
CA LEU A 100 5.72 6.70 12.75
C LEU A 100 5.00 5.44 13.21
N ARG A 101 4.32 5.47 14.37
CA ARG A 101 3.50 4.33 14.82
C ARG A 101 2.42 3.99 13.81
N ARG A 102 1.75 5.01 13.25
CA ARG A 102 0.72 4.82 12.24
C ARG A 102 1.28 4.24 10.95
N ALA A 103 2.45 4.71 10.52
CA ALA A 103 3.14 4.19 9.33
C ALA A 103 3.44 2.69 9.47
N TRP A 104 3.97 2.26 10.62
CA TRP A 104 4.23 0.85 10.90
C TRP A 104 2.98 -0.01 10.93
N GLN A 105 1.85 0.51 11.45
CA GLN A 105 0.58 -0.21 11.40
C GLN A 105 0.11 -0.43 9.96
N ILE A 106 0.20 0.60 9.10
CA ILE A 106 -0.19 0.49 7.69
C ILE A 106 0.70 -0.51 6.96
N HIS A 107 2.03 -0.44 7.16
CA HIS A 107 2.96 -1.43 6.62
C HIS A 107 2.63 -2.86 7.11
N GLY A 108 2.28 -3.01 8.39
CA GLY A 108 1.86 -4.30 8.94
C GLY A 108 0.60 -4.84 8.28
N TYR A 109 -0.43 -4.01 8.08
CA TYR A 109 -1.65 -4.43 7.40
C TYR A 109 -1.40 -4.78 5.93
N ALA A 110 -0.60 -3.98 5.23
CA ALA A 110 -0.24 -4.24 3.83
C ALA A 110 0.58 -5.54 3.70
N ALA A 111 1.53 -5.78 4.60
CA ALA A 111 2.31 -7.01 4.65
C ALA A 111 1.42 -8.24 4.92
N ALA A 112 0.46 -8.14 5.85
CA ALA A 112 -0.49 -9.22 6.11
C ALA A 112 -1.33 -9.56 4.87
N VAL A 113 -1.85 -8.55 4.16
CA VAL A 113 -2.59 -8.76 2.90
C VAL A 113 -1.70 -9.42 1.85
N ALA A 114 -0.45 -8.97 1.69
CA ALA A 114 0.48 -9.54 0.72
C ALA A 114 0.81 -11.00 1.00
N VAL A 115 1.10 -11.35 2.26
CA VAL A 115 1.43 -12.72 2.66
C VAL A 115 0.22 -13.63 2.50
N VAL A 116 -0.95 -13.23 3.00
CA VAL A 116 -2.17 -14.04 2.89
C VAL A 116 -2.56 -14.23 1.41
N GLY A 117 -2.48 -13.17 0.60
CA GLY A 117 -2.75 -13.25 -0.83
C GLY A 117 -1.80 -14.18 -1.57
N ALA A 118 -0.49 -14.10 -1.29
CA ALA A 118 0.50 -14.99 -1.90
C ALA A 118 0.27 -16.47 -1.50
N LEU A 119 0.02 -16.75 -0.21
CA LEU A 119 -0.31 -18.09 0.26
C LEU A 119 -1.58 -18.65 -0.38
N PHE A 120 -2.61 -17.81 -0.55
CA PHE A 120 -3.83 -18.18 -1.25
C PHE A 120 -3.53 -18.57 -2.71
N LEU A 121 -2.74 -17.78 -3.43
CA LEU A 121 -2.34 -18.09 -4.82
C LEU A 121 -1.56 -19.41 -4.91
N PHE A 122 -0.65 -19.68 -3.97
CA PHE A 122 0.05 -20.97 -3.91
C PHE A 122 -0.88 -22.14 -3.63
N GLY A 123 -1.85 -21.97 -2.72
CA GLY A 123 -2.86 -22.99 -2.45
C GLY A 123 -3.69 -23.31 -3.69
N VAL A 124 -4.11 -22.28 -4.44
CA VAL A 124 -4.81 -22.44 -5.72
C VAL A 124 -3.94 -23.17 -6.74
N ALA A 125 -2.67 -22.77 -6.91
CA ALA A 125 -1.75 -23.43 -7.83
C ALA A 125 -1.57 -24.92 -7.50
N ALA A 126 -1.38 -25.26 -6.23
CA ALA A 126 -1.25 -26.65 -5.80
C ALA A 126 -2.50 -27.48 -6.09
N LEU A 127 -3.69 -26.90 -5.89
CA LEU A 127 -4.96 -27.57 -6.22
C LEU A 127 -5.12 -27.79 -7.72
N VAL A 128 -4.83 -26.77 -8.54
CA VAL A 128 -4.94 -26.86 -10.00
C VAL A 128 -3.94 -27.88 -10.57
N SER A 129 -2.71 -27.94 -10.03
CA SER A 129 -1.70 -28.92 -10.46
C SER A 129 -1.99 -30.35 -10.00
N ALA A 130 -2.93 -30.56 -9.06
CA ALA A 130 -3.32 -31.87 -8.56
C ALA A 130 -4.56 -32.46 -9.27
N SER A 131 -5.24 -31.66 -10.11
CA SER A 131 -6.40 -32.04 -10.93
C SER A 131 -6.02 -32.31 -12.38
#